data_AF-A0A2T9X523-F1
#
_entry.id   AF-A0A2T9X523-F1
#
_cell.length_a   1.000
_cell.length_b   1.000
_cell.length_c   1.000
_cell.angle_alpha   90.00
_cell.angle_beta   90.00
_cell.angle_gamma   90.00
#
_symmetry.space_group_name_H-M   'P 1'
#
loop_
_entity.id
_entity.type
_entity.pdbx_description
1 polymer ?
#
loop_
_entity_poly.entity_id
_entity_poly.type
_entity_poly.pdbx_seq_one_letter_code
_entity_poly.pdbx_strand_id
1 'polypeptide(L)' 'IKTINEALESLGIEYLELPEWSKIVDTVKRYDIDLEDSIHVTTALENGLEIISNDSELKKKVKAEF' A
#
# COMPACT_ATOMS: atom_id res chain seq x y z
N ILE A 1 22.09 -2.20 -20.06
CA ILE A 1 20.62 -2.31 -19.89
C ILE A 1 20.37 -2.03 -18.43
N LYS A 2 19.72 -0.91 -18.08
CA LYS A 2 19.30 -0.72 -16.68
C LYS A 2 18.19 -1.73 -16.39
N THR A 3 18.25 -2.38 -15.24
CA THR A 3 17.15 -3.25 -14.81
C THR A 3 15.92 -2.41 -14.49
N ILE A 4 14.73 -3.01 -14.49
CA ILE A 4 13.49 -2.31 -14.14
C ILE A 4 13.61 -1.68 -12.74
N ASN A 5 14.24 -2.39 -11.81
CA ASN A 5 14.45 -1.92 -10.43
C ASN A 5 15.33 -0.67 -10.40
N GLU A 6 16.47 -0.66 -11.09
CA GLU A 6 17.37 0.50 -11.16
C GLU A 6 16.71 1.74 -11.79
N ALA A 7 15.80 1.53 -12.76
CA ALA A 7 15.05 2.62 -13.36
C ALA A 7 14.06 3.23 -12.36
N LEU A 8 13.36 2.41 -11.59
CA LEU A 8 12.38 2.85 -10.61
C LEU A 8 13.03 3.48 -9.38
N GLU A 9 14.14 2.92 -8.90
CA GLU A 9 14.97 3.54 -7.86
C GLU A 9 15.46 4.94 -8.28
N SER A 10 15.83 5.14 -9.56
CA SER A 10 16.25 6.45 -10.05
C SER A 10 15.13 7.50 -10.10
N LEU A 11 13.87 7.06 -10.04
CA LEU A 11 12.69 7.91 -9.87
C LEU A 11 12.33 8.13 -8.39
N GLY A 12 13.14 7.60 -7.46
CA GLY A 12 12.88 7.66 -6.03
C GLY A 12 11.84 6.66 -5.55
N ILE A 13 11.53 5.62 -6.35
CA ILE A 13 10.61 4.56 -5.95
C ILE A 13 11.37 3.52 -5.14
N GLU A 14 10.93 3.31 -3.91
CA GLU A 14 11.43 2.28 -3.01
C GLU A 14 10.45 1.10 -2.95
N TYR A 15 11.00 -0.11 -2.95
CA TYR A 15 10.23 -1.33 -2.74
C TYR A 15 10.26 -1.69 -1.26
N LEU A 16 9.08 -1.85 -0.66
CA LEU A 16 8.95 -2.26 0.73
C LEU A 16 8.70 -3.76 0.84
N GLU A 17 9.13 -4.32 1.97
CA GLU A 17 8.86 -5.72 2.32
C GLU A 17 7.36 -5.95 2.48
N LEU A 18 6.93 -7.15 2.06
CA LEU A 18 5.53 -7.54 2.18
C LEU A 18 5.17 -7.71 3.67
N PRO A 19 4.07 -7.10 4.15
CA PRO A 19 3.60 -7.29 5.52
C PRO A 19 3.29 -8.75 5.86
N GLU A 20 3.26 -9.06 7.16
CA GLU A 20 2.80 -10.37 7.63
C GLU A 20 1.36 -10.64 7.18
N TRP A 21 1.10 -11.85 6.69
CA TRP A 21 -0.22 -12.25 6.17
C TRP A 21 -1.36 -12.04 7.17
N SER A 22 -1.12 -12.29 8.46
CA SER A 22 -2.10 -12.06 9.52
C SER A 22 -2.56 -10.60 9.57
N LYS A 23 -1.63 -9.65 9.44
CA LYS A 23 -1.92 -8.21 9.47
C LYS A 23 -2.69 -7.77 8.23
N ILE A 24 -2.35 -8.33 7.07
CA ILE A 24 -3.08 -8.10 5.81
C ILE A 24 -4.54 -8.52 5.97
N VAL A 25 -4.78 -9.75 6.46
CA VAL A 25 -6.13 -10.28 6.69
C VAL A 25 -6.90 -9.48 7.75
N ASP A 26 -6.23 -8.98 8.78
CA ASP A 26 -6.84 -8.12 9.78
C ASP A 26 -7.26 -6.77 9.19
N THR A 27 -6.46 -6.20 8.28
CA THR A 27 -6.77 -4.97 7.54
C THR A 27 -7.97 -5.14 6.61
N VAL A 28 -8.06 -6.26 5.86
CA VAL A 28 -9.25 -6.62 5.06
C VAL A 28 -10.51 -6.51 5.91
N LYS A 29 -10.52 -7.16 7.07
CA LYS A 29 -11.69 -7.18 7.96
C LYS A 29 -11.97 -5.83 8.62
N ARG A 30 -10.92 -5.10 9.01
CA ARG A 30 -11.03 -3.82 9.72
C ARG A 30 -11.65 -2.74 8.86
N TYR A 31 -11.23 -2.65 7.60
CA TYR A 31 -11.67 -1.61 6.69
C TYR A 31 -12.71 -2.09 5.69
N ASP A 32 -13.00 -3.40 5.65
CA ASP A 32 -13.92 -4.01 4.68
C ASP A 32 -13.47 -3.70 3.23
N ILE A 33 -12.19 -3.87 2.95
CA ILE A 33 -11.58 -3.64 1.63
C ILE A 33 -11.10 -4.96 1.05
N ASP A 34 -10.84 -5.00 -0.25
CA ASP A 34 -10.34 -6.22 -0.87
C ASP A 34 -8.91 -6.58 -0.44
N LEU A 35 -8.49 -7.78 -0.82
CA LEU A 35 -7.18 -8.30 -0.44
C LEU A 35 -6.02 -7.49 -1.04
N GLU A 36 -6.16 -7.03 -2.28
CA GLU A 36 -5.11 -6.28 -2.97
C GLU A 36 -4.88 -4.94 -2.28
N ASP A 37 -5.94 -4.19 -2.05
CA ASP A 37 -5.93 -2.92 -1.34
C ASP A 37 -5.37 -3.09 0.08
N SER A 38 -5.75 -4.17 0.76
CA SER A 38 -5.26 -4.44 2.11
C SER A 38 -3.75 -4.61 2.20
N ILE A 39 -3.08 -5.07 1.14
CA ILE A 39 -1.61 -5.16 1.10
C ILE A 39 -1.02 -3.76 1.13
N HIS A 40 -1.50 -2.86 0.26
CA HIS A 40 -1.03 -1.48 0.19
C HIS A 40 -1.33 -0.70 1.48
N VAL A 41 -2.56 -0.82 1.99
CA VAL A 41 -2.97 -0.17 3.24
C VAL A 41 -2.16 -0.67 4.43
N THR A 42 -1.96 -1.99 4.55
CA THR A 42 -1.16 -2.54 5.66
C THR A 42 0.28 -2.06 5.57
N THR A 43 0.86 -2.08 4.37
CA THR A 43 2.24 -1.60 4.14
C THR A 43 2.38 -0.14 4.58
N ALA A 44 1.45 0.73 4.19
CA ALA A 44 1.50 2.13 4.58
C ALA A 44 1.35 2.32 6.10
N LEU A 45 0.40 1.62 6.74
CA LEU A 45 0.17 1.73 8.17
C LEU A 45 1.37 1.27 9.01
N GLU A 46 2.01 0.16 8.63
CA GLU A 46 3.18 -0.35 9.36
C GLU A 46 4.41 0.56 9.24
N ASN A 47 4.53 1.26 8.10
CA ASN A 47 5.64 2.17 7.84
C ASN A 47 5.32 3.64 8.19
N GLY A 48 4.11 3.93 8.69
CA GLY A 48 3.68 5.30 9.00
C GLY A 48 3.61 6.22 7.79
N LEU A 49 3.29 5.67 6.61
CA LEU A 49 3.25 6.38 5.34
C LEU A 49 1.84 6.88 5.01
N GLU A 50 1.79 7.94 4.20
CA GLU A 50 0.56 8.42 3.58
C GLU A 50 0.16 7.52 2.41
N ILE A 51 -1.15 7.35 2.21
CA ILE A 51 -1.70 6.57 1.09
C ILE A 51 -2.19 7.55 0.05
N ILE A 52 -1.57 7.56 -1.13
CA ILE A 52 -2.06 8.29 -2.30
C ILE A 52 -2.80 7.32 -3.20
N SER A 53 -4.10 7.52 -3.41
CA SER A 53 -4.89 6.65 -4.29
C SER A 53 -6.00 7.40 -5.01
N ASN A 54 -6.20 7.06 -6.28
CA ASN A 54 -7.35 7.51 -7.05
C ASN A 54 -8.62 6.71 -6.73
N ASP A 55 -8.51 5.61 -5.98
CA ASP A 55 -9.65 4.78 -5.60
C ASP A 55 -10.56 5.52 -4.61
N SER A 56 -11.84 5.67 -5.00
CA SER A 56 -12.84 6.35 -4.19
C SER A 56 -13.24 5.60 -2.92
N GLU A 57 -13.08 4.29 -2.89
CA GLU A 57 -13.34 3.44 -1.74
C GLU A 57 -12.26 3.65 -0.66
N LEU A 58 -10.99 3.66 -1.05
CA LEU A 58 -9.88 3.90 -0.13
C LEU A 58 -9.90 5.30 0.48
N LYS A 59 -10.28 6.32 -0.30
CA LYS A 59 -10.48 7.69 0.23
C LYS A 59 -11.49 7.72 1.39
N LYS A 60 -12.57 6.95 1.28
CA LYS A 60 -13.64 6.90 2.29
C LYS A 60 -13.25 6.04 3.50
N LYS A 61 -12.60 4.90 3.26
CA LYS A 61 -12.40 3.87 4.28
C LYS A 61 -11.08 4.01 5.04
N VAL A 62 -10.02 4.49 4.39
CA VAL A 62 -8.66 4.54 4.97
C VAL A 62 -7.98 5.91 4.89
N LYS A 63 -8.74 6.97 4.56
CA LYS A 63 -8.25 8.37 4.44
C LYS A 63 -7.10 8.52 3.45
N ALA A 64 -7.19 7.83 2.31
CA ALA A 64 -6.24 8.06 1.22
C ALA A 64 -6.41 9.49 0.64
N GLU A 65 -5.29 10.12 0.28
CA GLU A 65 -5.21 11.44 -0.36
C GLU A 65 -5.19 11.30 -1.90
N PHE A 66 -5.40 12.42 -2.61
CA PHE A 66 -5.45 12.50 -4.08
C PHE A 66 -4.67 13.67 -4.66
#